data_AF-A0A0T7FEW4-F1
#
_entry.id   AF-A0A0T7FEW4-F1
#
_cell.length_a   1.000
_cell.length_b   1.000
_cell.length_c   1.000
_cell.angle_alpha   90.00
_cell.angle_beta   90.00
_cell.angle_gamma   90.00
#
_symmetry.space_group_name_H-M   'P 1'
#
loop_
_entity.id
_entity.type
_entity.pdbx_description
1 polymer ?
#
loop_
_entity_poly.entity_id
_entity_poly.type
_entity_poly.pdbx_seq_one_letter_code
_entity_poly.pdbx_strand_id
1 'polypeptide(L)'
;MKRVRRMREVWISIGLLMASSPAMGQPAVSPAAPPPGASSCSGCHAPSAVGHSIGSLQGLSAPDILGALQAFRNGEREATVMGRIAKGFTDGEMRAIAEWLARGEK
;
A
#
# COMPACT_ATOMS: atom_id res chain seq x y z
N MET A 1 47.14 -22.11 53.96
CA MET A 1 47.08 -20.74 53.39
C MET A 1 48.07 -20.66 52.21
N LYS A 2 47.52 -20.40 51.01
CA LYS A 2 48.12 -19.91 49.75
C LYS A 2 49.62 -20.20 49.48
N ARG A 3 49.88 -21.05 48.49
CA ARG A 3 50.91 -20.75 47.48
C ARG A 3 50.49 -21.22 46.10
N VAL A 4 50.53 -20.24 45.21
CA VAL A 4 50.14 -20.20 43.80
C VAL A 4 51.10 -21.03 42.95
N ARG A 5 50.60 -21.40 41.76
CA ARG A 5 51.34 -21.50 40.49
C ARG A 5 51.60 -22.92 39.97
N ARG A 6 50.58 -23.43 39.29
CA ARG A 6 50.75 -24.40 38.20
C ARG A 6 50.01 -23.85 36.98
N MET A 7 50.58 -22.78 36.43
CA MET A 7 50.19 -22.21 35.14
C MET A 7 50.81 -23.12 34.09
N ARG A 8 50.02 -24.05 33.62
CA ARG A 8 50.34 -24.96 32.53
C ARG A 8 49.11 -25.07 31.65
N GLU A 9 49.40 -25.28 30.38
CA GLU A 9 48.47 -25.59 29.31
C GLU A 9 47.84 -24.38 28.60
N VAL A 10 48.66 -23.87 27.67
CA VAL A 10 48.23 -23.37 26.35
C VAL A 10 47.16 -24.32 25.78
N TRP A 11 45.94 -23.82 25.57
CA TRP A 11 44.94 -24.50 24.75
C TRP A 11 44.45 -23.55 23.67
N ILE A 12 45.08 -23.71 22.51
CA ILE A 12 44.63 -23.29 21.19
C ILE A 12 43.14 -23.60 21.05
N SER A 13 42.31 -22.58 20.84
CA SER A 13 40.90 -22.76 20.48
C SER A 13 40.61 -21.98 19.21
N ILE A 14 40.65 -22.74 18.10
CA ILE A 14 39.66 -22.80 17.02
C ILE A 14 39.22 -21.46 16.43
N GLY A 15 39.75 -21.19 15.23
CA GLY A 15 39.30 -20.12 14.35
C GLY A 15 37.83 -20.27 13.98
N LEU A 16 37.04 -19.27 14.36
CA LEU A 16 35.65 -19.10 13.94
C LEU A 16 35.64 -18.51 12.52
N LEU A 17 35.62 -19.37 11.51
CA LEU A 17 35.33 -19.00 10.13
C LEU A 17 33.89 -18.48 10.04
N MET A 18 33.75 -17.16 10.05
CA MET A 18 32.52 -16.44 9.74
C MET A 18 32.13 -16.70 8.28
N ALA A 19 31.23 -17.66 8.06
CA ALA A 19 30.62 -17.92 6.77
C ALA A 19 29.65 -16.78 6.41
N SER A 20 30.09 -15.87 5.56
CA SER A 20 29.28 -14.80 4.96
C SER A 20 28.21 -15.40 4.06
N SER A 21 26.96 -15.47 4.54
CA SER A 21 25.82 -15.82 3.69
C SER A 21 25.47 -14.61 2.81
N PRO A 22 25.45 -14.73 1.47
CA PRO A 22 24.91 -13.68 0.64
C PRO A 22 23.40 -13.65 0.84
N ALA A 23 22.88 -12.55 1.39
CA ALA A 23 21.46 -12.28 1.39
C ALA A 23 20.99 -12.17 -0.06
N MET A 24 20.24 -13.16 -0.53
CA MET A 24 19.55 -13.10 -1.82
C MET A 24 18.50 -11.99 -1.71
N GLY A 25 18.77 -10.81 -2.29
CA GLY A 25 17.85 -9.68 -2.32
C GLY A 25 16.55 -10.10 -3.02
N GLN A 26 15.42 -10.00 -2.32
CA GLN A 26 14.12 -10.25 -2.93
C GLN A 26 13.84 -9.14 -3.97
N PRO A 27 13.29 -9.46 -5.14
CA PRO A 27 12.90 -8.44 -6.09
C PRO A 27 11.84 -7.55 -5.44
N ALA A 28 12.13 -6.26 -5.34
CA ALA A 28 11.14 -5.27 -4.93
C ALA A 28 10.04 -5.24 -5.99
N VAL A 29 8.87 -5.81 -5.68
CA VAL A 29 7.67 -5.64 -6.50
C VAL A 29 7.34 -4.15 -6.48
N SER A 30 7.58 -3.48 -7.61
CA SER A 30 7.18 -2.08 -7.74
C SER A 30 5.65 -2.01 -7.69
N PRO A 31 5.06 -1.03 -6.97
CA PRO A 31 3.62 -0.86 -6.97
C PRO A 31 3.14 -0.69 -8.41
N ALA A 32 2.05 -1.37 -8.76
CA ALA A 32 1.48 -1.30 -10.10
C ALA A 32 1.15 0.17 -10.43
N ALA A 33 1.46 0.60 -11.65
CA ALA A 33 1.11 1.94 -12.09
C ALA A 33 -0.41 2.19 -11.94
N PRO A 34 -0.83 3.40 -11.55
CA PRO A 34 -2.25 3.71 -11.43
C PRO A 34 -2.96 3.54 -12.77
N PRO A 35 -4.18 2.98 -12.79
CA PRO A 35 -5.00 3.02 -13.99
C PRO A 35 -5.30 4.48 -14.37
N PRO A 36 -5.54 4.78 -15.65
CA PRO A 36 -5.83 6.14 -16.11
C PRO A 36 -6.90 6.82 -15.25
N GLY A 37 -6.60 8.04 -14.78
CA GLY A 37 -7.50 8.84 -13.95
C GLY A 37 -7.55 8.49 -12.45
N ALA A 38 -7.05 7.33 -12.02
CA ALA A 38 -7.19 6.89 -10.63
C ALA A 38 -6.47 7.79 -9.60
N SER A 39 -5.29 8.30 -9.97
CA SER A 39 -4.51 9.21 -9.12
C SER A 39 -5.18 10.58 -8.93
N SER A 40 -6.08 10.99 -9.83
CA SER A 40 -6.77 12.28 -9.73
C SER A 40 -7.82 12.30 -8.62
N CYS A 41 -8.29 11.12 -8.19
CA CYS A 41 -9.32 10.99 -7.16
C CYS A 41 -8.85 11.56 -5.80
N SER A 42 -7.56 11.42 -5.47
CA SER A 42 -6.99 11.89 -4.20
C SER A 42 -6.90 13.42 -4.12
N GLY A 43 -7.01 14.15 -5.24
CA GLY A 43 -7.04 15.62 -5.24
C GLY A 43 -8.24 16.19 -4.47
N CYS A 44 -9.36 15.47 -4.44
CA CYS A 44 -10.56 15.85 -3.67
C CYS A 44 -10.83 14.91 -2.49
N HIS A 45 -10.54 13.61 -2.65
CA HIS A 45 -10.85 12.57 -1.65
C HIS A 45 -9.63 12.09 -0.87
N ALA A 46 -8.69 13.00 -0.58
CA ALA A 46 -7.51 12.71 0.22
C ALA A 46 -7.91 12.11 1.61
N PRO A 47 -6.99 11.43 2.30
CA PRO A 47 -7.20 10.98 3.67
C PRO A 47 -7.68 12.09 4.62
N SER A 48 -7.23 13.33 4.41
CA SER A 48 -7.65 14.51 5.17
C SER A 48 -9.09 14.96 4.92
N ALA A 49 -9.77 14.42 3.89
CA ALA A 49 -11.16 14.74 3.58
C ALA A 49 -12.17 14.03 4.52
N VAL A 50 -11.71 13.24 5.49
CA VAL A 50 -12.58 12.69 6.54
C VAL A 50 -13.32 13.84 7.25
N GLY A 51 -14.62 13.66 7.48
CA GLY A 51 -15.47 14.68 8.12
C GLY A 51 -15.87 15.85 7.23
N HIS A 52 -15.36 15.95 6.00
CA HIS A 52 -15.79 16.93 5.01
C HIS A 52 -16.93 16.37 4.15
N SER A 53 -17.68 17.27 3.49
CA SER A 53 -18.79 16.89 2.59
C SER A 53 -18.38 15.98 1.43
N ILE A 54 -17.12 16.04 1.00
CA ILE A 54 -16.56 15.19 -0.06
C ILE A 54 -16.25 13.77 0.46
N GLY A 55 -15.83 13.64 1.71
CA GLY A 55 -15.42 12.37 2.32
C GLY A 55 -14.10 11.80 1.78
N SER A 56 -13.46 10.95 2.58
CA SER A 56 -12.26 10.21 2.19
C SER A 56 -12.62 8.87 1.53
N LEU A 57 -11.80 8.43 0.56
CA LEU A 57 -11.88 7.11 -0.04
C LEU A 57 -10.97 6.07 0.66
N GLN A 58 -10.40 6.43 1.81
CA GLN A 58 -9.53 5.53 2.56
C GLN A 58 -10.36 4.52 3.37
N GLY A 59 -10.00 3.25 3.31
CA GLY A 59 -10.72 2.16 4.00
C GLY A 59 -12.00 1.68 3.30
N LEU A 60 -12.40 2.29 2.18
CA LEU A 60 -13.52 1.78 1.38
C LEU A 60 -13.09 0.57 0.55
N SER A 61 -13.99 -0.41 0.44
CA SER A 61 -13.76 -1.59 -0.39
C SER A 61 -13.92 -1.25 -1.88
N ALA A 62 -13.28 -2.03 -2.75
CA ALA A 62 -13.45 -1.90 -4.20
C ALA A 62 -14.93 -1.97 -4.65
N PRO A 63 -15.77 -2.91 -4.16
CA PRO A 63 -17.18 -2.92 -4.55
C PRO A 63 -17.96 -1.69 -4.08
N ASP A 64 -17.64 -1.12 -2.90
CA ASP A 64 -18.29 0.11 -2.44
C ASP A 64 -17.95 1.31 -3.34
N ILE A 65 -16.67 1.44 -3.72
CA ILE A 65 -16.22 2.50 -4.62
C ILE A 65 -16.85 2.33 -6.00
N LEU A 66 -16.85 1.11 -6.54
CA LEU A 66 -17.45 0.81 -7.85
C LEU A 66 -18.95 1.08 -7.87
N GLY A 67 -19.67 0.62 -6.85
CA GLY A 67 -21.12 0.85 -6.72
C GLY A 67 -21.44 2.33 -6.62
N ALA A 68 -20.66 3.10 -5.85
CA ALA A 68 -20.83 4.55 -5.78
C ALA A 68 -20.59 5.23 -7.14
N LEU A 69 -19.52 4.87 -7.85
CA LEU A 69 -19.24 5.42 -9.19
C LEU A 69 -20.37 5.14 -10.18
N GLN A 70 -20.89 3.91 -10.19
CA GLN A 70 -22.02 3.52 -11.04
C GLN A 70 -23.29 4.30 -10.67
N ALA A 71 -23.61 4.39 -9.38
CA ALA A 71 -24.78 5.13 -8.90
C ALA A 71 -24.69 6.63 -9.25
N PHE A 72 -23.51 7.25 -9.13
CA PHE A 72 -23.29 8.64 -9.57
C PHE A 72 -23.43 8.79 -11.08
N ARG A 73 -22.89 7.85 -11.87
CA ARG A 73 -22.96 7.90 -13.34
C ARG A 73 -24.40 7.81 -13.84
N ASN A 74 -25.20 6.95 -13.21
CA ASN A 74 -26.58 6.67 -13.57
C ASN A 74 -27.58 7.69 -12.98
N GLY A 75 -27.14 8.54 -12.05
CA GLY A 75 -28.01 9.49 -11.35
C GLY A 75 -28.84 8.87 -10.23
N GLU A 76 -28.53 7.64 -9.81
CA GLU A 76 -29.16 6.97 -8.67
C GLU A 76 -28.69 7.57 -7.33
N ARG A 77 -27.48 8.15 -7.33
CA ARG A 77 -26.91 8.85 -6.18
C ARG A 77 -26.67 10.31 -6.54
N GLU A 78 -27.29 11.21 -5.79
CA GLU A 78 -27.11 12.66 -5.95
C GLU A 78 -25.68 13.10 -5.58
N ALA A 79 -25.11 14.00 -6.41
CA ALA A 79 -23.81 14.62 -6.16
C ALA A 79 -23.66 15.96 -6.88
N THR A 80 -22.85 16.85 -6.32
CA THR A 80 -22.55 18.15 -6.92
C THR A 80 -21.68 18.03 -8.19
N VAL A 81 -20.67 17.16 -8.17
CA VAL A 81 -19.71 16.99 -9.28
C VAL A 81 -19.49 15.54 -9.69
N MET A 82 -19.63 14.59 -8.77
CA MET A 82 -19.27 13.19 -9.03
C MET A 82 -20.06 12.55 -10.17
N GLY A 83 -21.33 12.95 -10.39
CA GLY A 83 -22.08 12.47 -11.55
C GLY A 83 -21.45 12.87 -12.89
N ARG A 84 -20.83 14.05 -13.00
CA ARG A 84 -20.09 14.46 -14.20
C ARG A 84 -18.76 13.72 -14.34
N ILE A 85 -18.05 13.54 -13.23
CA ILE A 85 -16.77 12.81 -13.20
C ILE A 85 -16.97 11.33 -13.57
N ALA A 86 -17.95 10.66 -12.96
CA ALA A 86 -18.20 9.24 -13.18
C ALA A 86 -18.61 8.91 -14.64
N LYS A 87 -19.27 9.85 -15.34
CA LYS A 87 -19.60 9.73 -16.77
C LYS A 87 -18.37 9.72 -17.70
N GLY A 88 -17.21 10.16 -17.21
CA GLY A 88 -15.96 10.12 -17.97
C GLY A 88 -15.31 8.74 -18.02
N PHE A 89 -15.82 7.75 -17.28
CA PHE A 89 -15.21 6.43 -17.18
C PHE A 89 -16.14 5.32 -17.70
N THR A 90 -15.53 4.38 -18.43
CA THR A 90 -16.14 3.11 -18.82
C THR A 90 -16.28 2.17 -17.62
N ASP A 91 -17.06 1.10 -17.76
CA ASP A 91 -17.18 0.06 -16.72
C ASP A 91 -15.86 -0.66 -16.42
N GLY A 92 -15.01 -0.80 -17.43
CA GLY A 92 -13.66 -1.34 -17.28
C GLY A 92 -12.80 -0.44 -16.39
N GLU A 93 -12.78 0.85 -16.71
CA GLU A 93 -11.99 1.86 -16.00
C GLU A 93 -12.48 2.05 -14.57
N MET A 94 -13.79 2.17 -14.33
CA MET A 94 -14.32 2.32 -12.96
C MET A 94 -13.93 1.14 -12.07
N ARG A 95 -13.95 -0.09 -12.60
CA ARG A 95 -13.51 -1.28 -11.86
C ARG A 95 -12.02 -1.20 -11.53
N ALA A 96 -11.18 -0.90 -12.53
CA ALA A 96 -9.75 -0.77 -12.32
C ALA A 96 -9.39 0.33 -11.31
N ILE A 97 -10.07 1.49 -11.39
CA ILE A 97 -9.93 2.61 -10.45
C ILE A 97 -10.34 2.17 -9.04
N ALA A 98 -11.50 1.51 -8.89
CA ALA A 98 -11.99 1.06 -7.59
C ALA A 98 -11.05 0.04 -6.93
N GLU A 99 -10.56 -0.93 -7.68
CA GLU A 99 -9.58 -1.92 -7.21
C GLU A 99 -8.26 -1.26 -6.77
N TRP A 100 -7.76 -0.31 -7.54
CA TRP A 100 -6.53 0.41 -7.20
C TRP A 100 -6.71 1.28 -5.95
N LEU A 101 -7.80 2.04 -5.86
CA LEU A 101 -8.09 2.91 -4.71
C LEU A 101 -8.29 2.13 -3.41
N ALA A 102 -8.88 0.94 -3.47
CA ALA A 102 -9.13 0.09 -2.30
C ALA A 102 -7.84 -0.48 -1.68
N ARG A 103 -6.78 -0.66 -2.48
CA ARG A 103 -5.47 -1.10 -1.97
C ARG A 103 -4.72 -0.02 -1.19
N GLY A 104 -5.18 1.24 -1.27
CA GLY A 104 -4.54 2.35 -0.56
C GLY A 104 -3.21 2.79 -1.17
N GLU A 105 -2.87 2.34 -2.38
CA GLU A 105 -1.63 2.65 -3.10
C GLU A 105 -1.68 4.03 -3.78
N LYS A 106 -2.06 5.07 -3.04
CA LYS A 106 -2.37 6.41 -3.57
C LYS A 106 -1.59 7.52 -2.87
#